data_AF-A0A2V7EL21-F1
#
_entry.id   AF-A0A2V7EL21-F1
#
_cell.length_a   1.000
_cell.length_b   1.000
_cell.length_c   1.000
_cell.angle_alpha   90.00
_cell.angle_beta   90.00
_cell.angle_gamma   90.00
#
_symmetry.space_group_name_H-M   'P 1'
#
loop_
_entity.id
_entity.type
_entity.pdbx_description
1 polymer ?
#
loop_
_entity_poly.entity_id
_entity_poly.type
_entity_poly.pdbx_seq_one_letter_code
_entity_poly.pdbx_strand_id
1 'polypeptide(L)'
;ENGYLEDAYKLLLNEGYPSWLYEVKHGATTVWERWDGQKPDSTFQEPSMNSFNHYAYGAIGDWMYRVVAGLNRDPAQPGYKHIDMRPQPGGGFTYATATLLTPYGEAASGWKIDGDRLLVTARIPANTRAMVLLPDARLEQVRENGSALASTLGVTKAIQSGDTVVVEVGSGNYDFVYDAPALAARLRAGAKR
;
A
#
# COMPACT_ATOMS: atom_id res chain seq x y z
N GLU A 1 7.17 -0.77 -9.91
CA GLU A 1 8.44 -0.63 -10.69
C GLU A 1 8.17 -0.59 -12.18
N ASN A 2 7.54 -1.61 -12.78
CA ASN A 2 7.35 -1.70 -14.24
C ASN A 2 5.98 -1.21 -14.78
N GLY A 3 5.18 -0.51 -13.97
CA GLY A 3 3.87 0.01 -14.39
C GLY A 3 2.69 -0.99 -14.38
N TYR A 4 2.92 -2.27 -14.11
CA TYR A 4 1.89 -3.33 -14.10
C TYR A 4 1.16 -3.48 -12.74
N LEU A 5 0.78 -2.36 -12.11
CA LEU A 5 0.12 -2.38 -10.80
C LEU A 5 -1.22 -3.15 -10.84
N GLU A 6 -2.01 -2.92 -11.89
CA GLU A 6 -3.31 -3.58 -12.07
C GLU A 6 -3.17 -5.11 -12.15
N ASP A 7 -2.16 -5.61 -12.85
CA ASP A 7 -1.94 -7.06 -12.97
C ASP A 7 -1.45 -7.66 -11.66
N ALA A 8 -0.63 -6.94 -10.88
CA ALA A 8 -0.25 -7.36 -9.53
C ALA A 8 -1.48 -7.49 -8.61
N TYR A 9 -2.41 -6.53 -8.66
CA TYR A 9 -3.67 -6.64 -7.93
C TYR A 9 -4.54 -7.81 -8.41
N LYS A 10 -4.63 -8.06 -9.72
CA LYS A 10 -5.37 -9.23 -10.24
C LYS A 10 -4.78 -10.54 -9.72
N LEU A 11 -3.46 -10.67 -9.63
CA LEU A 11 -2.81 -11.85 -9.05
C LEU A 11 -3.11 -11.99 -7.55
N LEU A 12 -3.05 -10.88 -6.81
CA LEU A 12 -3.36 -10.89 -5.38
C LEU A 12 -4.81 -11.30 -5.11
N LEU A 13 -5.73 -10.82 -5.94
CA LEU A 13 -7.18 -11.03 -5.79
C LEU A 13 -7.70 -12.27 -6.53
N ASN A 14 -6.84 -13.04 -7.19
CA ASN A 14 -7.23 -14.28 -7.83
C ASN A 14 -7.69 -15.29 -6.76
N GLU A 15 -8.88 -15.84 -6.90
CA GLU A 15 -9.43 -16.87 -6.01
C GLU A 15 -9.23 -18.30 -6.54
N GLY A 16 -8.86 -18.44 -7.82
CA GLY A 16 -8.62 -19.73 -8.45
C GLY A 16 -7.23 -20.30 -8.16
N TYR A 17 -7.06 -21.61 -8.31
CA TYR A 17 -5.75 -22.25 -8.23
C TYR A 17 -4.85 -21.84 -9.43
N PRO A 18 -3.54 -21.58 -9.24
CA PRO A 18 -2.85 -21.34 -7.96
C PRO A 18 -2.97 -19.86 -7.51
N SER A 19 -3.26 -19.62 -6.24
CA SER A 19 -3.30 -18.26 -5.65
C SER A 19 -3.32 -18.28 -4.11
N TRP A 20 -3.08 -17.12 -3.50
CA TRP A 20 -3.24 -16.93 -2.05
C TRP A 20 -4.68 -17.07 -1.59
N LEU A 21 -5.65 -16.51 -2.32
CA LEU A 21 -7.05 -16.60 -1.92
C LEU A 21 -7.65 -17.98 -2.19
N TYR A 22 -7.07 -18.79 -3.07
CA TYR A 22 -7.41 -20.21 -3.17
C TYR A 22 -7.21 -20.91 -1.82
N GLU A 23 -6.05 -20.75 -1.16
CA GLU A 23 -5.79 -21.32 0.17
C GLU A 23 -6.87 -20.87 1.18
N VAL A 24 -7.15 -19.55 1.23
CA VAL A 24 -8.17 -18.97 2.12
C VAL A 24 -9.55 -19.55 1.85
N LYS A 25 -9.95 -19.70 0.58
CA LYS A 25 -11.25 -20.29 0.17
C LYS A 25 -11.36 -21.77 0.53
N HIS A 26 -10.24 -22.44 0.74
CA HIS A 26 -10.17 -23.83 1.21
C HIS A 26 -9.96 -23.93 2.73
N GLY A 27 -10.19 -22.84 3.48
CA GLY A 27 -10.20 -22.85 4.93
C GLY A 27 -8.83 -22.69 5.58
N ALA A 28 -7.80 -22.29 4.82
CA ALA A 28 -6.49 -21.98 5.37
C ALA A 28 -6.57 -20.82 6.37
N THR A 29 -5.99 -21.01 7.56
CA THR A 29 -5.75 -19.94 8.54
C THR A 29 -4.27 -19.56 8.66
N THR A 30 -3.40 -20.25 7.91
CA THR A 30 -1.96 -20.04 7.76
C THR A 30 -1.58 -20.28 6.29
N VAL A 31 -0.44 -19.76 5.85
CA VAL A 31 0.05 -19.96 4.47
C VAL A 31 0.58 -21.38 4.30
N TRP A 32 0.30 -22.02 3.17
CA TRP A 32 0.74 -23.39 2.89
C TRP A 32 2.14 -23.44 2.27
N GLU A 33 2.81 -24.58 2.41
CA GLU A 33 4.09 -24.86 1.74
C GLU A 33 3.92 -24.98 0.22
N ARG A 34 2.75 -25.43 -0.21
CA ARG A 34 2.39 -25.63 -1.62
C ARG A 34 1.07 -24.97 -1.91
N TRP A 35 0.96 -24.34 -3.08
CA TRP A 35 -0.29 -23.77 -3.59
C TRP A 35 -1.44 -24.80 -3.64
N ASP A 36 -1.11 -26.06 -3.88
CA ASP A 36 -2.03 -27.18 -3.96
C ASP A 36 -1.92 -28.13 -2.76
N GLY A 37 -1.56 -27.63 -1.57
CA GLY A 37 -1.48 -28.48 -0.37
C GLY A 37 -2.76 -29.31 -0.17
N GLN A 38 -3.91 -28.69 -0.44
CA GLN A 38 -5.11 -29.35 -0.96
C GLN A 38 -5.29 -29.04 -2.45
N LYS A 39 -5.40 -30.08 -3.28
CA LYS A 39 -5.55 -29.98 -4.74
C LYS A 39 -6.98 -29.58 -5.14
N PRO A 40 -7.20 -29.11 -6.38
CA PRO A 40 -8.54 -28.74 -6.84
C PRO A 40 -9.57 -29.88 -6.82
N ASP A 41 -9.14 -31.14 -6.83
CA ASP A 41 -10.00 -32.32 -6.67
C ASP A 41 -10.29 -32.69 -5.20
N SER A 42 -9.94 -31.79 -4.26
CA SER A 42 -10.05 -31.94 -2.80
C SER A 42 -9.11 -32.98 -2.17
N THR A 43 -8.28 -33.69 -2.94
CA THR A 43 -7.26 -34.58 -2.39
C THR A 43 -6.05 -33.78 -1.86
N PHE A 44 -5.26 -34.39 -0.98
CA PHE A 44 -4.05 -33.75 -0.46
C PHE A 44 -2.82 -34.08 -1.30
N GLN A 45 -1.82 -33.19 -1.25
CA GLN A 45 -0.47 -33.47 -1.73
C GLN A 45 0.23 -34.55 -0.89
N GLU A 46 1.32 -35.10 -1.43
CA GLU A 46 2.09 -36.18 -0.80
C GLU A 46 2.52 -35.83 0.65
N PRO A 47 2.25 -36.70 1.65
CA PRO A 47 2.51 -36.38 3.05
C PRO A 47 3.98 -36.09 3.39
N SER A 48 4.92 -36.51 2.55
CA SER A 48 6.35 -36.32 2.78
C SER A 48 6.77 -34.85 2.71
N MET A 49 6.02 -33.98 2.01
CA MET A 49 6.31 -32.55 1.90
C MET A 49 5.02 -31.77 1.57
N ASN A 50 4.19 -31.56 2.60
CA ASN A 50 2.91 -30.86 2.48
C ASN A 50 2.49 -30.18 3.79
N SER A 51 3.29 -29.23 4.27
CA SER A 51 2.94 -28.43 5.46
C SER A 51 1.86 -27.39 5.14
N PHE A 52 0.86 -27.27 6.02
CA PHE A 52 -0.18 -26.24 5.97
C PHE A 52 0.19 -24.97 6.75
N ASN A 53 1.43 -24.87 7.24
CA ASN A 53 1.91 -23.71 8.00
C ASN A 53 3.36 -23.40 7.64
N HIS A 54 3.55 -22.75 6.49
CA HIS A 54 4.85 -22.37 5.95
C HIS A 54 4.80 -20.93 5.43
N TYR A 55 5.55 -20.03 6.03
CA TYR A 55 5.42 -18.58 5.78
C TYR A 55 5.96 -18.10 4.41
N ALA A 56 6.51 -18.97 3.57
CA ALA A 56 7.30 -18.58 2.40
C ALA A 56 6.47 -17.76 1.40
N TYR A 57 5.27 -18.21 1.06
CA TYR A 57 4.35 -17.44 0.21
C TYR A 57 3.67 -16.28 0.95
N GLY A 58 3.81 -16.20 2.27
CA GLY A 58 3.44 -15.05 3.08
C GLY A 58 4.27 -13.80 2.80
N ALA A 59 5.35 -13.92 2.01
CA ALA A 59 6.13 -12.78 1.53
C ALA A 59 5.31 -11.72 0.78
N ILE A 60 4.11 -12.06 0.27
CA ILE A 60 3.16 -11.09 -0.30
C ILE A 60 2.77 -9.99 0.70
N GLY A 61 2.86 -10.26 2.00
CA GLY A 61 2.64 -9.25 3.04
C GLY A 61 3.55 -8.03 2.87
N ASP A 62 4.82 -8.20 2.49
CA ASP A 62 5.74 -7.08 2.24
C ASP A 62 5.20 -6.14 1.14
N TRP A 63 4.63 -6.71 0.07
CA TRP A 63 4.01 -5.95 -1.01
C TRP A 63 2.76 -5.20 -0.54
N MET A 64 1.92 -5.82 0.30
CA MET A 64 0.76 -5.14 0.88
C MET A 64 1.15 -3.91 1.70
N TYR A 65 2.18 -4.02 2.54
CA TYR A 65 2.65 -2.88 3.36
C TYR A 65 3.27 -1.79 2.47
N ARG A 66 4.19 -2.17 1.58
CA ARG A 66 5.02 -1.21 0.83
C ARG A 66 4.33 -0.61 -0.38
N VAL A 67 3.39 -1.33 -1.01
CA VAL A 67 2.74 -0.91 -2.25
C VAL A 67 1.28 -0.53 -2.00
N VAL A 68 0.48 -1.41 -1.39
CA VAL A 68 -0.96 -1.14 -1.19
C VAL A 68 -1.13 0.02 -0.20
N ALA A 69 -0.57 -0.10 1.01
CA ALA A 69 -0.61 0.95 2.00
C ALA A 69 0.46 2.03 1.78
N GLY A 70 1.56 1.68 1.10
CA GLY A 70 2.61 2.62 0.73
C GLY A 70 3.68 2.89 1.78
N LEU A 71 3.77 2.09 2.85
CA LEU A 71 4.78 2.26 3.89
C LEU A 71 6.07 1.54 3.49
N ASN A 72 7.02 2.27 2.90
CA ASN A 72 8.26 1.72 2.37
C ASN A 72 9.49 2.30 3.08
N ARG A 73 10.60 1.55 3.02
CA ARG A 73 11.91 2.00 3.50
C ARG A 73 12.63 2.77 2.40
N ASP A 74 13.36 3.81 2.77
CA ASP A 74 14.38 4.42 1.90
C ASP A 74 15.62 3.50 1.88
N PRO A 75 15.99 2.88 0.75
CA PRO A 75 17.18 2.04 0.66
C PRO A 75 18.49 2.81 0.90
N ALA A 76 18.52 4.12 0.65
CA ALA A 76 19.68 4.97 0.89
C ALA A 76 19.83 5.35 2.38
N GLN A 77 18.77 5.22 3.17
CA GLN A 77 18.74 5.56 4.60
C GLN A 77 18.08 4.45 5.43
N PRO A 78 18.81 3.36 5.68
CA PRO A 78 18.27 2.17 6.32
C PRO A 78 17.75 2.44 7.74
N GLY A 79 16.86 1.55 8.20
CA GLY A 79 16.30 1.61 9.56
C GLY A 79 15.14 2.60 9.73
N TYR A 80 14.53 3.07 8.63
CA TYR A 80 13.42 4.04 8.63
C TYR A 80 13.83 5.43 9.15
N LYS A 81 15.11 5.81 8.98
CA LYS A 81 15.56 7.17 9.29
C LYS A 81 14.95 8.21 8.33
N HIS A 82 14.79 7.79 7.08
CA HIS A 82 13.91 8.41 6.09
C HIS A 82 12.95 7.34 5.58
N ILE A 83 11.69 7.71 5.38
CA ILE A 83 10.60 6.80 5.03
C ILE A 83 10.02 7.19 3.67
N ASP A 84 9.90 6.21 2.79
CA ASP A 84 9.25 6.38 1.50
C ASP A 84 7.76 6.05 1.66
N MET A 85 6.91 7.06 1.64
CA MET A 85 5.46 6.89 1.71
C MET A 85 4.83 7.03 0.32
N ARG A 86 4.53 5.90 -0.30
CA ARG A 86 4.01 5.82 -1.67
C ARG A 86 2.79 4.90 -1.76
N PRO A 87 1.61 5.34 -1.26
CA PRO A 87 0.39 4.55 -1.43
C PRO A 87 0.10 4.35 -2.92
N GLN A 88 -0.29 3.14 -3.31
CA GLN A 88 -0.71 2.83 -4.68
C GLN A 88 -2.11 2.22 -4.69
N PRO A 89 -3.16 3.06 -4.64
CA PRO A 89 -4.54 2.63 -4.72
C PRO A 89 -4.79 1.77 -5.97
N GLY A 90 -5.41 0.60 -5.79
CA GLY A 90 -5.73 -0.33 -6.88
C GLY A 90 -6.62 -1.48 -6.44
N GLY A 91 -6.89 -2.42 -7.36
CA GLY A 91 -7.58 -3.68 -7.05
C GLY A 91 -9.03 -3.53 -6.58
N GLY A 92 -9.68 -2.39 -6.86
CA GLY A 92 -11.03 -2.12 -6.37
C GLY A 92 -11.12 -1.80 -4.88
N PHE A 93 -10.00 -1.76 -4.15
CA PHE A 93 -9.99 -1.26 -2.78
C PHE A 93 -10.37 0.22 -2.74
N THR A 94 -11.12 0.62 -1.72
CA THR A 94 -11.50 2.02 -1.48
C THR A 94 -10.68 2.68 -0.38
N TYR A 95 -9.97 1.88 0.41
CA TYR A 95 -9.02 2.33 1.42
C TYR A 95 -8.00 1.23 1.73
N ALA A 96 -6.85 1.63 2.25
CA ALA A 96 -5.90 0.74 2.90
C ALA A 96 -5.07 1.52 3.93
N THR A 97 -4.65 0.85 5.00
CA THR A 97 -3.81 1.42 6.06
C THR A 97 -2.80 0.40 6.53
N ALA A 98 -1.58 0.84 6.83
CA ALA A 98 -0.57 0.04 7.49
C ALA A 98 0.14 0.86 8.57
N THR A 99 0.46 0.18 9.67
CA THR A 99 1.21 0.71 10.79
C THR A 99 2.40 -0.19 11.07
N LEU A 100 3.56 0.40 11.32
CA LEU A 100 4.79 -0.31 11.66
C LEU A 100 5.46 0.35 12.87
N LEU A 101 5.79 -0.46 13.88
CA LEU A 101 6.66 -0.02 14.97
C LEU A 101 8.12 -0.06 14.48
N THR A 102 8.68 1.10 14.20
CA THR A 102 10.09 1.27 13.80
C THR A 102 10.97 1.51 15.05
N PRO A 103 12.31 1.47 14.92
CA PRO A 103 13.21 1.89 15.99
C PRO A 103 13.00 3.33 16.48
N TYR A 104 12.34 4.18 15.69
CA TYR A 104 12.05 5.58 16.04
C TYR A 104 10.63 5.79 16.57
N GLY A 105 9.82 4.74 16.65
CA GLY A 105 8.41 4.79 17.02
C GLY A 105 7.48 4.36 15.90
N GLU A 106 6.19 4.62 16.07
CA GLU A 106 5.16 4.20 15.14
C GLU A 106 5.15 5.05 13.86
N ALA A 107 5.39 4.41 12.73
CA ALA A 107 5.15 4.98 11.41
C ALA A 107 3.85 4.40 10.85
N ALA A 108 3.02 5.23 10.21
CA ALA A 108 1.80 4.78 9.57
C ALA A 108 1.59 5.46 8.22
N SER A 109 1.03 4.70 7.27
CA SER A 109 0.63 5.18 5.96
C SER A 109 -0.77 4.67 5.67
N GLY A 110 -1.59 5.51 5.06
CA GLY A 110 -2.94 5.12 4.70
C GLY A 110 -3.52 6.00 3.63
N TRP A 111 -4.54 5.48 2.95
CA TRP A 111 -5.32 6.25 2.00
C TRP A 111 -6.77 5.79 2.01
N LYS A 112 -7.66 6.69 1.58
CA LYS A 112 -9.05 6.39 1.28
C LYS A 112 -9.57 7.28 0.16
N ILE A 113 -10.52 6.78 -0.60
CA ILE A 113 -11.28 7.59 -1.56
C ILE A 113 -12.55 8.13 -0.88
N ASP A 114 -12.82 9.42 -1.08
CA ASP A 114 -14.07 10.07 -0.71
C ASP A 114 -14.62 10.86 -1.90
N GLY A 115 -15.66 10.34 -2.54
CA GLY A 115 -16.11 10.87 -3.83
C GLY A 115 -14.97 10.83 -4.84
N ASP A 116 -14.66 11.97 -5.45
CA ASP A 116 -13.58 12.10 -6.42
C ASP A 116 -12.26 12.56 -5.78
N ARG A 117 -12.16 12.56 -4.45
CA ARG A 117 -10.97 12.96 -3.70
C ARG A 117 -10.21 11.76 -3.17
N LEU A 118 -8.90 11.87 -3.16
CA LEU A 118 -8.05 10.97 -2.38
C LEU A 118 -7.62 11.66 -1.10
N LEU A 119 -7.73 10.94 0.01
CA LEU A 119 -7.18 11.33 1.30
C LEU A 119 -6.01 10.41 1.60
N VAL A 120 -4.84 10.97 1.89
CA VAL A 120 -3.62 10.24 2.23
C VAL A 120 -3.17 10.69 3.61
N THR A 121 -3.01 9.73 4.53
CA THR A 121 -2.57 9.96 5.91
C THR A 121 -1.16 9.45 6.10
N ALA A 122 -0.30 10.25 6.73
CA ALA A 122 1.08 9.89 7.04
C ALA A 122 1.43 10.22 8.48
N ARG A 123 1.93 9.23 9.24
CA ARG A 123 2.48 9.41 10.58
C ARG A 123 3.98 9.17 10.56
N ILE A 124 4.74 10.22 10.85
CA ILE A 124 6.20 10.22 10.79
C ILE A 124 6.76 10.33 12.22
N PRO A 125 7.45 9.30 12.74
CA PRO A 125 8.01 9.32 14.09
C PRO A 125 8.98 10.48 14.33
N ALA A 126 9.15 10.88 15.59
CA ALA A 126 10.14 11.87 15.97
C ALA A 126 11.56 11.46 15.51
N ASN A 127 12.40 12.46 15.21
CA ASN A 127 13.77 12.25 14.72
C ASN A 127 13.86 11.49 13.39
N THR A 128 12.77 11.44 12.61
CA THR A 128 12.73 10.92 11.24
C THR A 128 12.12 11.95 10.29
N ARG A 129 12.18 11.66 9.00
CA ARG A 129 11.55 12.43 7.93
C ARG A 129 11.00 11.47 6.89
N ALA A 130 10.16 11.95 5.98
CA ALA A 130 9.59 11.12 4.93
C ALA A 130 9.44 11.87 3.62
N MET A 131 9.48 11.11 2.54
CA MET A 131 9.02 11.53 1.22
C MET A 131 7.66 10.91 0.98
N VAL A 132 6.63 11.75 0.83
CA VAL A 132 5.25 11.34 0.54
C VAL A 132 4.96 11.56 -0.95
N LEU A 133 4.60 10.51 -1.66
CA LEU A 133 4.22 10.53 -3.06
C LEU A 133 2.71 10.42 -3.18
N LEU A 134 2.09 11.47 -3.70
CA LEU A 134 0.64 11.61 -3.88
C LEU A 134 0.31 11.32 -5.35
N PRO A 135 -0.18 10.11 -5.70
CA PRO A 135 -0.45 9.73 -7.09
C PRO A 135 -1.64 10.50 -7.68
N ASP A 136 -1.61 10.77 -8.98
CA ASP A 136 -2.65 11.51 -9.71
C ASP A 136 -2.97 12.91 -9.13
N ALA A 137 -2.03 13.49 -8.38
CA ALA A 137 -2.17 14.79 -7.73
C ALA A 137 -1.65 15.95 -8.61
N ARG A 138 -2.26 17.12 -8.44
CA ARG A 138 -1.74 18.41 -8.91
C ARG A 138 -1.29 19.26 -7.74
N LEU A 139 -0.06 19.75 -7.78
CA LEU A 139 0.60 20.44 -6.67
C LEU A 139 -0.25 21.56 -6.07
N GLU A 140 -0.88 22.37 -6.91
CA GLU A 140 -1.73 23.49 -6.54
C GLU A 140 -3.06 23.08 -5.88
N GLN A 141 -3.50 21.84 -6.07
CA GLN A 141 -4.74 21.28 -5.53
C GLN A 141 -4.52 20.53 -4.21
N VAL A 142 -3.29 20.11 -3.90
CA VAL A 142 -3.02 19.42 -2.64
C VAL A 142 -3.21 20.35 -1.45
N ARG A 143 -3.97 19.87 -0.47
CA ARG A 143 -4.13 20.50 0.83
C ARG A 143 -3.66 19.56 1.92
N GLU A 144 -2.95 20.08 2.91
CA GLU A 144 -2.68 19.38 4.17
C GLU A 144 -3.53 20.05 5.25
N ASN A 145 -4.45 19.28 5.85
CA ASN A 145 -5.41 19.78 6.84
C ASN A 145 -6.10 21.11 6.43
N GLY A 146 -6.46 21.23 5.15
CA GLY A 146 -7.10 22.40 4.55
C GLY A 146 -6.15 23.53 4.10
N SER A 147 -4.87 23.49 4.48
CA SER A 147 -3.86 24.49 4.10
C SER A 147 -3.10 24.09 2.83
N ALA A 148 -2.62 25.07 2.07
CA ALA A 148 -1.72 24.81 0.94
C ALA A 148 -0.35 24.32 1.44
N LEU A 149 0.28 23.38 0.72
CA LEU A 149 1.54 22.76 1.13
C LEU A 149 2.66 23.76 1.46
N ALA A 150 2.73 24.88 0.73
CA ALA A 150 3.74 25.92 0.93
C ALA A 150 3.60 26.67 2.28
N SER A 151 2.45 26.56 2.93
CA SER A 151 2.14 27.20 4.21
C SER A 151 2.05 26.20 5.37
N THR A 152 2.26 24.91 5.11
CA THR A 152 2.14 23.85 6.11
C THR A 152 3.43 23.66 6.89
N LEU A 153 3.34 23.70 8.21
CA LEU A 153 4.47 23.39 9.09
C LEU A 153 4.90 21.94 8.91
N GLY A 154 6.21 21.69 8.82
CA GLY A 154 6.77 20.36 8.65
C GLY A 154 6.94 19.94 7.19
N VAL A 155 6.25 20.59 6.24
CA VAL A 155 6.54 20.45 4.81
C VAL A 155 7.79 21.27 4.48
N THR A 156 8.84 20.58 4.01
CA THR A 156 10.14 21.19 3.69
C THR A 156 10.33 21.40 2.20
N LYS A 157 9.67 20.59 1.38
CA LYS A 157 9.68 20.70 -0.08
C LYS A 157 8.42 20.05 -0.64
N ALA A 158 7.85 20.63 -1.69
CA ALA A 158 6.80 20.00 -2.48
C ALA A 158 7.05 20.29 -3.97
N ILE A 159 7.03 19.25 -4.80
CA ILE A 159 7.26 19.37 -6.25
C ILE A 159 6.27 18.52 -7.04
N GLN A 160 5.88 19.01 -8.21
CA GLN A 160 5.20 18.18 -9.21
C GLN A 160 6.24 17.30 -9.92
N SER A 161 5.97 16.01 -10.04
CA SER A 161 6.75 15.03 -10.80
C SER A 161 5.80 14.20 -11.68
N GLY A 162 5.61 14.63 -12.93
CA GLY A 162 4.63 14.02 -13.82
C GLY A 162 3.20 14.17 -13.29
N ASP A 163 2.51 13.05 -13.08
CA ASP A 163 1.17 12.96 -12.48
C ASP A 163 1.18 12.86 -10.95
N THR A 164 2.36 12.87 -10.33
CA THR A 164 2.54 12.67 -8.90
C THR A 164 3.03 13.96 -8.25
N VAL A 165 2.56 14.26 -7.04
CA VAL A 165 3.16 15.30 -6.19
C VAL A 165 4.06 14.63 -5.16
N VAL A 166 5.30 15.10 -5.06
CA VAL A 166 6.29 14.61 -4.09
C VAL A 166 6.46 15.65 -2.99
N VAL A 167 6.21 15.26 -1.74
CA VAL A 167 6.26 16.13 -0.57
C VAL A 167 7.29 15.58 0.43
N GLU A 168 8.31 16.38 0.76
CA GLU A 168 9.27 16.06 1.83
C GLU A 168 8.76 16.66 3.13
N VAL A 169 8.61 15.82 4.15
CA VAL A 169 8.08 16.21 5.46
C VAL A 169 8.98 15.78 6.62
N GLY A 170 9.00 16.57 7.70
CA GLY A 170 9.58 16.17 8.99
C GLY A 170 8.66 15.24 9.79
N SER A 171 9.01 14.98 11.05
CA SER A 171 8.14 14.25 11.99
C SER A 171 6.80 14.94 12.21
N GLY A 172 5.72 14.19 12.33
CA GLY A 172 4.37 14.73 12.52
C GLY A 172 3.28 13.79 12.00
N ASN A 173 2.04 14.26 12.08
CA ASN A 173 0.90 13.65 11.42
C ASN A 173 0.47 14.58 10.29
N TYR A 174 0.20 14.03 9.12
CA TYR A 174 -0.18 14.79 7.94
C TYR A 174 -1.41 14.16 7.29
N ASP A 175 -2.38 15.00 6.96
CA ASP A 175 -3.61 14.61 6.28
C ASP A 175 -3.70 15.35 4.94
N PHE A 176 -3.22 14.70 3.88
CA PHE A 176 -3.25 15.23 2.53
C PHE A 176 -4.59 14.94 1.85
N VAL A 177 -5.15 15.93 1.18
CA VAL A 177 -6.39 15.82 0.40
C VAL A 177 -6.22 16.51 -0.93
N TYR A 178 -6.69 15.87 -2.00
CA TYR A 178 -6.70 16.44 -3.35
C TYR A 178 -7.73 15.73 -4.23
N ASP A 179 -8.12 16.39 -5.32
CA ASP A 179 -8.99 15.81 -6.33
C ASP A 179 -8.21 14.79 -7.17
N ALA A 180 -8.77 13.59 -7.30
CA ALA A 180 -8.22 12.48 -8.09
C ALA A 180 -9.36 11.74 -8.85
N PRO A 181 -10.15 12.44 -9.70
CA PRO A 181 -11.35 11.86 -10.32
C PRO A 181 -11.03 10.66 -11.23
N ALA A 182 -9.90 10.68 -11.94
CA ALA A 182 -9.48 9.57 -12.80
C ALA A 182 -9.16 8.30 -11.97
N LEU A 183 -8.46 8.48 -10.85
CA LEU A 183 -8.15 7.41 -9.90
C LEU A 183 -9.42 6.83 -9.29
N ALA A 184 -10.32 7.70 -8.82
CA ALA A 184 -11.60 7.31 -8.24
C ALA A 184 -12.46 6.53 -9.23
N ALA A 185 -12.53 6.98 -10.50
CA ALA A 185 -13.25 6.27 -11.56
C ALA A 185 -12.67 4.88 -11.82
N ARG A 186 -11.33 4.74 -11.91
CA ARG A 186 -10.65 3.45 -12.09
C ARG A 186 -10.96 2.47 -10.95
N LEU A 187 -10.93 2.94 -9.70
CA LEU A 187 -11.19 2.12 -8.53
C LEU A 187 -12.65 1.66 -8.42
N ARG A 188 -13.60 2.54 -8.75
CA ARG A 188 -15.03 2.18 -8.86
C ARG A 188 -15.29 1.14 -9.95
N ALA A 189 -14.58 1.22 -11.08
CA ALA A 189 -14.69 0.24 -12.16
C ALA A 189 -14.12 -1.13 -11.75
N GLY A 190 -13.02 -1.13 -10.99
CA GLY A 190 -12.40 -2.34 -10.44
C GLY A 190 -13.24 -3.04 -9.39
N ALA A 191 -13.93 -2.30 -8.51
CA ALA A 191 -14.76 -2.86 -7.43
C ALA A 191 -16.03 -3.59 -7.89
N LYS A 192 -16.41 -3.47 -9.17
CA LYS A 192 -17.61 -4.10 -9.75
C LYS A 192 -17.36 -5.47 -10.41
N ARG A 193 -16.13 -5.98 -10.31
CA ARG A 193 -15.74 -7.31 -10.82
C ARG A 193 -15.47 -8.24 -9.67
#